data_AF-A0A3F2RLI6-F1
#
_entry.id   AF-A0A3F2RLI6-F1
#
_cell.length_a   1.000
_cell.length_b   1.000
_cell.length_c   1.000
_cell.angle_alpha   90.00
_cell.angle_beta   90.00
_cell.angle_gamma   90.00
#
_symmetry.space_group_name_H-M   'P 1'
#
loop_
_entity.id
_entity.type
_entity.pdbx_description
1 polymer ?
#
loop_
_entity_poly.entity_id
_entity_poly.type
_entity_poly.pdbx_seq_one_letter_code
_entity_poly.pdbx_strand_id
1 'polypeptide(L)'
;MEGNRDPSDVVYALTALLAVLVVPTLVRIRLVYTFLWTAFAGMAIMMESPTALGLATAMGLSVMLSWYMLRFFDRFVFDSVLLGWFGFLSKYRVFCWLANTGDFLLHFVSPLALAANYLKHVEVWMALPILGFSVLWVLLVADGSLVANHVYHFAPPRPVQFWAVASATMLVGNLTVPLWCVLAHRSGVPDLLIDGVQGAIFSLIPYYQALVY
;
A
#
# COMPACT_ATOMS: atom_id res chain seq x y z
N MET A 1 14.59 -8.14 -21.89
CA MET A 1 14.99 -9.51 -21.53
C MET A 1 13.74 -10.22 -21.06
N GLU A 2 13.08 -10.97 -21.93
CA GLU A 2 12.01 -11.90 -21.53
C GLU A 2 12.69 -13.10 -20.87
N GLY A 3 12.97 -12.96 -19.57
CA GLY A 3 13.35 -14.09 -18.74
C GLY A 3 12.15 -15.04 -18.68
N ASN A 4 12.39 -16.32 -18.89
CA ASN A 4 11.42 -17.40 -18.82
C ASN A 4 10.68 -17.36 -17.46
N ARG A 5 9.55 -16.66 -17.39
CA ARG A 5 8.79 -16.47 -16.16
C ARG A 5 8.13 -17.79 -15.81
N ASP A 6 8.35 -18.27 -14.58
CA ASP A 6 7.68 -19.47 -14.10
C ASP A 6 6.16 -19.22 -14.06
N PRO A 7 5.36 -19.89 -14.91
CA PRO A 7 3.91 -19.69 -14.93
C PRO A 7 3.27 -20.05 -13.59
N SER A 8 3.89 -20.96 -12.83
CA SER A 8 3.37 -21.36 -11.52
C SER A 8 3.49 -20.24 -10.49
N ASP A 9 4.58 -19.46 -10.48
CA ASP A 9 4.77 -18.29 -9.61
C ASP A 9 3.68 -17.24 -9.83
N VAL A 10 3.35 -16.98 -11.10
CA VAL A 10 2.26 -16.07 -11.46
C VAL A 10 0.93 -16.57 -10.92
N VAL A 11 0.62 -17.85 -11.13
CA VAL A 11 -0.65 -18.44 -10.65
C VAL A 11 -0.73 -18.35 -9.13
N TYR A 12 0.33 -18.73 -8.40
CA TYR A 12 0.35 -18.65 -6.93
C TYR A 12 0.16 -17.22 -6.42
N ALA A 13 0.87 -16.25 -6.99
CA ALA A 13 0.76 -14.85 -6.61
C ALA A 13 -0.65 -14.30 -6.85
N LEU A 14 -1.25 -14.60 -8.01
CA LEU A 14 -2.61 -14.15 -8.34
C LEU A 14 -3.67 -14.86 -7.50
N THR A 15 -3.49 -16.14 -7.19
CA THR A 15 -4.38 -16.88 -6.27
C THR A 15 -4.31 -16.28 -4.87
N ALA A 16 -3.12 -16.00 -4.35
CA ALA A 16 -2.95 -15.35 -3.04
C ALA A 16 -3.58 -13.95 -3.02
N LEU A 17 -3.39 -13.17 -4.08
CA LEU A 17 -4.00 -11.84 -4.22
C LEU A 17 -5.53 -11.91 -4.23
N LEU A 18 -6.13 -12.85 -4.95
CA LEU A 18 -7.59 -13.03 -4.93
C LEU A 18 -8.07 -13.57 -3.58
N ALA A 19 -7.32 -14.48 -2.95
CA ALA A 19 -7.69 -15.09 -1.69
C ALA A 19 -7.80 -14.06 -0.55
N VAL A 20 -6.87 -13.08 -0.45
CA VAL A 20 -6.97 -12.05 0.60
C VAL A 20 -8.25 -11.24 0.50
N LEU A 21 -8.80 -11.06 -0.71
CA LEU A 21 -10.03 -10.31 -0.91
C LEU A 21 -11.26 -11.20 -0.69
N VAL A 22 -11.28 -12.37 -1.31
CA VAL A 22 -12.47 -13.23 -1.37
C VAL A 22 -12.72 -13.90 -0.01
N VAL A 23 -11.69 -14.42 0.66
CA VAL A 23 -11.86 -15.20 1.89
C VAL A 23 -12.53 -14.37 3.00
N PRO A 24 -12.07 -13.16 3.37
CA PRO A 24 -12.76 -12.33 4.36
C PRO A 24 -14.18 -12.00 3.93
N THR A 25 -14.40 -11.71 2.65
CA THR A 25 -15.72 -11.36 2.12
C THR A 25 -16.71 -12.52 2.24
N LEU A 26 -16.28 -13.76 1.97
CA LEU A 26 -17.11 -14.97 2.12
C LEU A 26 -17.58 -15.18 3.56
N VAL A 27 -16.75 -14.82 4.55
CA VAL A 27 -17.13 -14.85 5.98
C VAL A 27 -17.73 -13.53 6.47
N ARG A 28 -18.16 -12.66 5.54
CA ARG A 28 -18.82 -11.37 5.79
C ARG A 28 -17.96 -10.36 6.56
N ILE A 29 -16.64 -10.50 6.49
CA ILE A 29 -15.69 -9.53 7.03
C ILE A 29 -15.28 -8.57 5.91
N ARG A 30 -15.61 -7.29 6.09
CA ARG A 30 -15.23 -6.21 5.16
C ARG A 30 -13.97 -5.53 5.67
N LEU A 31 -12.90 -5.61 4.88
CA LEU A 31 -11.60 -5.02 5.22
C LEU A 31 -11.28 -3.85 4.30
N VAL A 32 -10.70 -2.81 4.87
CA VAL A 32 -10.16 -1.66 4.12
C VAL A 32 -9.04 -2.15 3.20
N TYR A 33 -8.94 -1.54 2.01
CA TYR A 33 -7.95 -1.89 0.98
C TYR A 33 -6.52 -2.01 1.54
N THR A 34 -6.09 -1.07 2.39
CA THR A 34 -4.76 -1.10 3.02
C THR A 34 -4.53 -2.37 3.85
N PHE A 35 -5.53 -2.85 4.60
CA PHE A 35 -5.39 -4.08 5.39
C PHE A 35 -5.29 -5.32 4.51
N LEU A 36 -6.04 -5.35 3.39
CA LEU A 36 -5.91 -6.42 2.41
C LEU A 36 -4.52 -6.41 1.76
N TRP A 37 -4.02 -5.24 1.40
CA TRP A 37 -2.64 -5.08 0.93
C TRP A 37 -1.63 -5.53 1.98
N THR A 38 -1.82 -5.20 3.25
CA THR A 38 -0.92 -5.61 4.34
C THR A 38 -0.86 -7.14 4.46
N ALA A 39 -2.02 -7.80 4.44
CA ALA A 39 -2.11 -9.25 4.46
C ALA A 39 -1.42 -9.87 3.25
N PHE A 40 -1.65 -9.32 2.05
CA PHE A 40 -1.02 -9.79 0.83
C PHE A 40 0.50 -9.58 0.84
N ALA A 41 0.98 -8.43 1.30
CA ALA A 41 2.41 -8.14 1.43
C ALA A 41 3.09 -9.10 2.41
N GLY A 42 2.46 -9.40 3.55
CA GLY A 42 2.94 -10.41 4.49
C GLY A 42 3.04 -11.79 3.85
N MET A 43 2.01 -12.22 3.11
CA MET A 43 2.06 -13.49 2.38
C MET A 43 3.10 -13.50 1.27
N ALA A 44 3.24 -12.40 0.51
CA ALA A 44 4.25 -12.28 -0.54
C ALA A 44 5.67 -12.47 0.01
N ILE A 45 5.97 -11.89 1.19
CA ILE A 45 7.23 -12.09 1.89
C ILE A 45 7.40 -13.56 2.30
N MET A 46 6.37 -14.18 2.89
CA MET A 46 6.43 -15.59 3.32
C MET A 46 6.57 -16.57 2.15
N MET A 47 5.99 -16.24 1.00
CA MET A 47 6.05 -17.04 -0.21
C MET A 47 7.39 -16.89 -0.95
N GLU A 48 8.15 -15.83 -0.66
CA GLU A 48 9.35 -15.41 -1.40
C GLU A 48 9.13 -15.35 -2.93
N SER A 49 7.87 -15.12 -3.34
CA SER A 49 7.46 -15.12 -4.74
C SER A 49 7.83 -13.79 -5.39
N PRO A 50 8.67 -13.76 -6.45
CA PRO A 50 9.01 -12.54 -7.16
C PRO A 50 7.77 -11.82 -7.70
N THR A 51 6.81 -12.56 -8.25
CA THR A 51 5.56 -11.97 -8.75
C THR A 51 4.72 -11.38 -7.63
N ALA A 52 4.57 -12.09 -6.50
CA ALA A 52 3.79 -11.58 -5.36
C ALA A 52 4.44 -10.33 -4.74
N LEU A 53 5.77 -10.32 -4.61
CA LEU A 53 6.54 -9.19 -4.09
C LEU A 53 6.45 -7.97 -5.02
N GLY A 54 6.54 -8.17 -6.34
CA GLY A 54 6.33 -7.12 -7.33
C GLY A 54 4.93 -6.51 -7.25
N LEU A 55 3.89 -7.37 -7.19
CA LEU A 55 2.50 -6.93 -7.01
C LEU A 55 2.33 -6.15 -5.69
N ALA A 56 2.81 -6.68 -4.58
CA ALA A 56 2.70 -6.05 -3.26
C ALA A 56 3.42 -4.71 -3.22
N THR A 57 4.58 -4.60 -3.87
CA THR A 57 5.35 -3.36 -3.97
C THR A 57 4.60 -2.29 -4.75
N ALA A 58 4.12 -2.61 -5.95
CA ALA A 58 3.37 -1.66 -6.77
C ALA A 58 2.06 -1.23 -6.09
N MET A 59 1.32 -2.18 -5.51
CA MET A 59 0.11 -1.88 -4.73
C MET A 59 0.40 -0.99 -3.52
N GLY A 60 1.51 -1.25 -2.81
CA GLY A 60 1.90 -0.47 -1.64
C GLY A 60 2.20 0.98 -2.00
N LEU A 61 2.89 1.20 -3.12
CA LEU A 61 3.15 2.56 -3.63
C LEU A 61 1.87 3.27 -4.07
N SER A 62 0.91 2.55 -4.67
CA SER A 62 -0.41 3.10 -4.98
C SER A 62 -1.21 3.46 -3.72
N VAL A 63 -1.14 2.62 -2.69
CA VAL A 63 -1.75 2.88 -1.37
C VAL A 63 -1.14 4.14 -0.75
N MET A 64 0.19 4.24 -0.71
CA MET A 64 0.91 5.41 -0.23
C MET A 64 0.48 6.67 -0.99
N LEU A 65 0.48 6.62 -2.33
CA LEU A 65 0.09 7.76 -3.17
C LEU A 65 -1.35 8.18 -2.89
N SER A 66 -2.30 7.25 -2.91
CA SER A 66 -3.72 7.55 -2.70
C SER A 66 -3.97 8.13 -1.30
N TRP A 67 -3.30 7.57 -0.29
CA TRP A 67 -3.43 8.00 1.09
C TRP A 67 -2.88 9.42 1.34
N TYR A 68 -1.71 9.73 0.80
CA TYR A 68 -1.14 11.08 0.94
C TYR A 68 -1.79 12.10 0.02
N MET A 69 -2.37 11.69 -1.12
CA MET A 69 -3.25 12.55 -1.91
C MET A 69 -4.51 12.93 -1.12
N LEU A 70 -5.11 11.99 -0.39
CA LEU A 70 -6.21 12.30 0.52
C LEU A 70 -5.79 13.32 1.59
N ARG A 71 -4.62 13.13 2.20
CA ARG A 71 -4.06 14.11 3.16
C ARG A 71 -3.88 15.50 2.57
N PHE A 72 -3.44 15.57 1.32
CA PHE A 72 -3.17 16.83 0.62
C PHE A 72 -4.47 17.55 0.26
N PHE A 73 -5.44 16.84 -0.32
CA PHE A 73 -6.68 17.45 -0.83
C PHE A 73 -7.77 17.64 0.24
N ASP A 74 -7.83 16.78 1.26
CA ASP A 74 -8.81 16.88 2.35
C ASP A 74 -8.20 16.42 3.68
N ARG A 75 -7.42 17.31 4.29
CA ARG A 75 -6.75 17.05 5.57
C ARG A 75 -7.72 16.74 6.70
N PHE A 76 -8.91 17.36 6.70
CA PHE A 76 -9.91 17.09 7.72
C PHE A 76 -10.42 15.65 7.61
N VAL A 77 -10.65 15.16 6.39
CA VAL A 77 -11.00 13.74 6.17
C VAL A 77 -9.87 12.83 6.63
N PHE A 78 -8.63 13.14 6.25
CA PHE A 78 -7.47 12.37 6.66
C PHE A 78 -7.38 12.23 8.20
N ASP A 79 -7.44 13.36 8.91
CA ASP A 79 -7.39 13.36 10.37
C ASP A 79 -8.58 12.59 10.98
N SER A 80 -9.76 12.68 10.36
CA SER A 80 -10.95 11.93 10.80
C SER A 80 -10.78 10.42 10.63
N VAL A 81 -10.25 9.94 9.50
CA VAL A 81 -9.99 8.51 9.30
C VAL A 81 -8.95 8.01 10.29
N LEU A 82 -7.88 8.78 10.48
CA LEU A 82 -6.78 8.42 11.37
C LEU A 82 -7.24 8.28 12.83
N LEU A 83 -8.04 9.22 13.31
CA LEU A 83 -8.63 9.15 14.66
C LEU A 83 -9.72 8.06 14.74
N GLY A 84 -10.34 7.71 13.62
CA GLY A 84 -11.29 6.60 13.52
C GLY A 84 -10.73 5.25 13.95
N TRP A 85 -9.40 5.04 13.85
CA TRP A 85 -8.76 3.77 14.22
C TRP A 85 -8.97 3.37 15.68
N PHE A 86 -9.02 4.36 16.59
CA PHE A 86 -9.23 4.13 18.03
C PHE A 86 -10.53 4.74 18.55
N GLY A 87 -11.37 5.33 17.68
CA GLY A 87 -12.66 5.90 18.03
C GLY A 87 -12.57 6.90 19.20
N PHE A 88 -13.34 6.67 20.27
CA PHE A 88 -13.36 7.57 21.43
C PHE A 88 -12.02 7.64 22.19
N LEU A 89 -11.14 6.62 22.07
CA LEU A 89 -9.83 6.60 22.72
C LEU A 89 -8.88 7.62 22.11
N SER A 90 -9.14 8.05 20.86
CA SER A 90 -8.40 9.10 20.17
C SER A 90 -8.50 10.47 20.83
N LYS A 91 -9.30 10.63 21.89
CA LYS A 91 -9.27 11.83 22.75
C LYS A 91 -8.01 11.90 23.63
N TYR A 92 -7.35 10.76 23.88
CA TYR A 92 -6.16 10.69 24.70
C TYR A 92 -4.91 10.79 23.81
N ARG A 93 -3.96 11.64 24.22
CA ARG A 93 -2.72 11.89 23.48
C ARG A 93 -1.98 10.61 23.05
N VAL A 94 -1.91 9.60 23.92
CA VAL A 94 -1.22 8.34 23.64
C VAL A 94 -1.80 7.64 22.41
N PHE A 95 -3.12 7.58 22.28
CA PHE A 95 -3.76 6.96 21.12
C PHE A 95 -3.61 7.79 19.85
N CYS A 96 -3.56 9.12 19.95
CA CYS A 96 -3.17 9.97 18.82
C CYS A 96 -1.76 9.64 18.34
N TRP A 97 -0.79 9.53 19.26
CA TRP A 97 0.58 9.15 18.92
C TRP A 97 0.63 7.78 18.26
N LEU A 98 -0.03 6.78 18.83
CA LEU A 98 -0.11 5.43 18.25
C LEU A 98 -0.74 5.44 16.85
N ALA A 99 -1.81 6.22 16.63
CA ALA A 99 -2.44 6.34 15.32
C ALA A 99 -1.47 6.94 14.31
N ASN A 100 -0.82 8.06 14.64
CA ASN A 100 0.15 8.71 13.76
C ASN A 100 1.37 7.82 13.47
N THR A 101 1.86 7.09 14.46
CA THR A 101 2.96 6.14 14.27
C THR A 101 2.52 4.97 13.39
N GLY A 102 1.35 4.38 13.66
CA GLY A 102 0.79 3.30 12.83
C GLY A 102 0.57 3.74 11.39
N ASP A 103 0.04 4.94 11.18
CA ASP A 103 -0.12 5.57 9.88
C ASP A 103 1.19 5.70 9.13
N PHE A 104 2.20 6.30 9.78
CA PHE A 104 3.51 6.49 9.20
C PHE A 104 4.17 5.14 8.84
N LEU A 105 4.08 4.16 9.73
CA LEU A 105 4.63 2.83 9.46
C LEU A 105 3.91 2.13 8.30
N LEU A 106 2.58 2.21 8.27
CA LEU A 106 1.75 1.46 7.32
C LEU A 106 1.73 2.08 5.93
N HIS A 107 1.58 3.41 5.85
CA HIS A 107 1.37 4.10 4.58
C HIS A 107 2.64 4.73 4.01
N PHE A 108 3.73 4.81 4.77
CA PHE A 108 5.00 5.37 4.29
C PHE A 108 6.17 4.37 4.41
N VAL A 109 6.51 3.95 5.63
CA VAL A 109 7.70 3.11 5.85
C VAL A 109 7.57 1.76 5.13
N SER A 110 6.44 1.07 5.27
CA SER A 110 6.26 -0.27 4.69
C SER A 110 6.27 -0.25 3.14
N PRO A 111 5.53 0.65 2.45
CA PRO A 111 5.62 0.78 0.99
C PRO A 111 7.02 1.12 0.49
N LEU A 112 7.73 2.04 1.16
CA LEU A 112 9.09 2.40 0.78
C LEU A 112 10.09 1.27 1.04
N ALA A 113 9.93 0.52 2.13
CA ALA A 113 10.76 -0.64 2.40
C ALA A 113 10.55 -1.71 1.32
N LEU A 114 9.30 -2.00 0.91
CA LEU A 114 9.04 -2.90 -0.20
C LEU A 114 9.66 -2.39 -1.50
N ALA A 115 9.50 -1.10 -1.81
CA ALA A 115 10.11 -0.50 -3.00
C ALA A 115 11.63 -0.64 -2.98
N ALA A 116 12.30 -0.30 -1.88
CA ALA A 116 13.74 -0.39 -1.76
C ALA A 116 14.27 -1.82 -2.01
N ASN A 117 13.53 -2.85 -1.61
CA ASN A 117 13.99 -4.24 -1.70
C ASN A 117 13.52 -4.96 -2.97
N TYR A 118 12.37 -4.57 -3.52
CA TYR A 118 11.64 -5.38 -4.49
C TYR A 118 11.17 -4.61 -5.74
N LEU A 119 11.58 -3.34 -5.93
CA LEU A 119 11.22 -2.56 -7.13
C LEU A 119 11.59 -3.28 -8.43
N LYS A 120 12.71 -4.00 -8.45
CA LYS A 120 13.16 -4.81 -9.60
C LYS A 120 12.18 -5.90 -10.04
N HIS A 121 11.27 -6.31 -9.15
CA HIS A 121 10.25 -7.31 -9.44
C HIS A 121 8.97 -6.70 -10.02
N VAL A 122 8.83 -5.37 -10.02
CA VAL A 122 7.64 -4.72 -10.57
C VAL A 122 7.71 -4.73 -12.09
N GLU A 123 6.61 -5.15 -12.72
CA GLU A 123 6.47 -5.17 -14.17
C GLU A 123 5.18 -4.47 -14.62
N VAL A 124 5.15 -3.94 -15.84
CA VAL A 124 4.01 -3.15 -16.36
C VAL A 124 2.71 -3.98 -16.39
N TRP A 125 2.80 -5.27 -16.75
CA TRP A 125 1.62 -6.14 -16.84
C TRP A 125 0.90 -6.31 -15.50
N MET A 126 1.60 -6.13 -14.37
CA MET A 126 1.04 -6.23 -13.03
C MET A 126 -0.05 -5.18 -12.77
N ALA A 127 -0.13 -4.11 -13.58
CA ALA A 127 -1.24 -3.17 -13.54
C ALA A 127 -2.61 -3.86 -13.70
N LEU A 128 -2.71 -4.87 -14.58
CA LEU A 128 -3.97 -5.55 -14.86
C LEU A 128 -4.55 -6.29 -13.64
N PRO A 129 -3.82 -7.22 -12.98
CA PRO A 129 -4.34 -7.89 -11.79
C PRO A 129 -4.56 -6.93 -10.62
N ILE A 130 -3.74 -5.88 -10.46
CA ILE A 130 -3.95 -4.86 -9.42
C ILE A 130 -5.25 -4.08 -9.66
N LEU A 131 -5.52 -3.68 -10.90
CA LEU A 131 -6.77 -3.03 -11.27
C LEU A 131 -7.96 -3.97 -11.06
N GLY A 132 -7.86 -5.22 -11.49
CA GLY A 132 -8.88 -6.24 -11.26
C GLY A 132 -9.19 -6.42 -9.78
N PHE A 133 -8.16 -6.53 -8.95
CA PHE A 133 -8.30 -6.59 -7.49
C PHE A 133 -9.02 -5.36 -6.94
N SER A 134 -8.69 -4.16 -7.43
CA SER A 134 -9.28 -2.90 -6.96
C SER A 134 -10.75 -2.76 -7.35
N VAL A 135 -11.10 -3.15 -8.58
CA VAL A 135 -12.49 -3.20 -9.04
C VAL A 135 -13.28 -4.22 -8.22
N LEU A 136 -12.74 -5.42 -7.99
CA LEU A 136 -13.37 -6.45 -7.18
C LEU A 136 -13.57 -5.98 -5.73
N TRP A 137 -12.59 -5.28 -5.15
CA TRP A 137 -12.74 -4.70 -3.81
C TRP A 137 -13.90 -3.70 -3.74
N VAL A 138 -14.01 -2.81 -4.73
CA VAL A 138 -15.13 -1.87 -4.81
C VAL A 138 -16.47 -2.60 -4.93
N LEU A 139 -16.54 -3.63 -5.78
CA LEU A 139 -17.78 -4.39 -6.00
C LEU A 139 -18.21 -5.20 -4.78
N LEU A 140 -17.26 -5.90 -4.15
CA LEU A 140 -17.55 -6.90 -3.12
C LEU A 140 -17.55 -6.33 -1.70
N VAL A 141 -16.73 -5.32 -1.43
CA VAL A 141 -16.51 -4.79 -0.07
C VAL A 141 -17.17 -3.43 0.10
N ALA A 142 -17.14 -2.58 -0.93
CA ALA A 142 -17.75 -1.26 -0.91
C ALA A 142 -19.20 -1.25 -1.45
N ASP A 143 -19.92 -2.38 -1.47
CA ASP A 143 -21.31 -2.48 -1.96
C ASP A 143 -21.54 -1.90 -3.37
N GLY A 144 -20.55 -2.03 -4.27
CA GLY A 144 -20.66 -1.56 -5.66
C GLY A 144 -20.74 -0.04 -5.81
N SER A 145 -20.67 0.71 -4.72
CA SER A 145 -20.66 2.17 -4.68
C SER A 145 -19.50 2.60 -3.82
N LEU A 146 -18.59 3.41 -4.36
CA LEU A 146 -17.44 3.91 -3.60
C LEU A 146 -17.80 4.75 -2.38
N VAL A 147 -19.08 4.93 -2.07
CA VAL A 147 -19.61 5.46 -0.83
C VAL A 147 -19.31 4.51 0.33
N ALA A 148 -18.04 4.43 0.70
CA ALA A 148 -17.55 3.68 1.85
C ALA A 148 -17.80 4.44 3.17
N ASN A 149 -18.82 5.29 3.24
CA ASN A 149 -19.25 5.98 4.47
C ASN A 149 -19.52 4.98 5.60
N HIS A 150 -19.97 3.76 5.27
CA HIS A 150 -20.21 2.68 6.23
C HIS A 150 -18.92 1.98 6.70
N VAL A 151 -17.81 2.13 5.98
CA VAL A 151 -16.49 1.60 6.33
C VAL A 151 -15.70 2.63 7.14
N TYR A 152 -15.76 3.90 6.73
CA TYR A 152 -14.98 4.99 7.33
C TYR A 152 -15.77 5.83 8.35
N HIS A 153 -17.07 5.59 8.51
CA HIS A 153 -17.95 6.23 9.49
C HIS A 153 -17.88 7.78 9.53
N PHE A 154 -17.77 8.43 8.37
CA PHE A 154 -17.74 9.90 8.31
C PHE A 154 -19.06 10.54 8.78
N ALA A 155 -18.96 11.58 9.62
CA ALA A 155 -20.08 12.41 10.05
C ALA A 155 -19.74 13.92 9.85
N PRO A 156 -20.45 14.64 8.95
CA PRO A 156 -21.50 14.13 8.06
C PRO A 156 -20.94 13.16 6.99
N PRO A 157 -21.79 12.29 6.41
CA PRO A 157 -21.39 11.40 5.32
C PRO A 157 -20.80 12.19 4.15
N ARG A 158 -19.76 11.64 3.51
CA ARG A 158 -19.13 12.29 2.35
C ARG A 158 -20.00 12.16 1.10
N PRO A 159 -20.02 13.19 0.23
CA PRO A 159 -20.84 13.20 -0.97
C PRO A 159 -20.30 12.21 -2.02
N VAL A 160 -21.16 11.78 -2.95
CA VAL A 160 -20.82 10.79 -3.98
C VAL A 160 -19.62 11.24 -4.84
N GLN A 161 -19.48 12.54 -5.09
CA GLN A 161 -18.38 13.10 -5.87
C GLN A 161 -17.03 12.88 -5.21
N PHE A 162 -16.95 13.00 -3.88
CA PHE A 162 -15.73 12.71 -3.12
C PHE A 162 -15.29 11.27 -3.36
N TRP A 163 -16.22 10.34 -3.26
CA TRP A 163 -15.97 8.91 -3.45
C TRP A 163 -15.64 8.55 -4.89
N ALA A 164 -16.27 9.20 -5.87
CA ALA A 164 -15.91 9.07 -7.28
C ALA A 164 -14.46 9.50 -7.53
N VAL A 165 -14.04 10.65 -7.00
CA VAL A 165 -12.66 11.14 -7.12
C VAL A 165 -11.68 10.21 -6.43
N ALA A 166 -11.93 9.83 -5.17
CA ALA A 166 -11.06 8.91 -4.42
C ALA A 166 -10.84 7.59 -5.18
N SER A 167 -11.89 7.08 -5.81
CA SER A 167 -11.82 5.86 -6.60
C SER A 167 -11.09 6.01 -7.92
N ALA A 168 -11.31 7.13 -8.62
CA ALA A 168 -10.60 7.44 -9.85
C ALA A 168 -9.10 7.58 -9.55
N THR A 169 -8.73 8.26 -8.45
CA THR A 169 -7.34 8.36 -7.99
C THR A 169 -6.74 6.99 -7.71
N MET A 170 -7.45 6.10 -7.02
CA MET A 170 -6.99 4.73 -6.77
C MET A 170 -6.78 3.95 -8.08
N LEU A 171 -7.75 3.99 -9.00
CA LEU A 171 -7.67 3.27 -10.28
C LEU A 171 -6.56 3.83 -11.17
N VAL A 172 -6.45 5.15 -11.31
CA VAL A 172 -5.38 5.80 -12.07
C VAL A 172 -4.02 5.51 -11.45
N GLY A 173 -3.91 5.57 -10.12
CA GLY A 173 -2.70 5.18 -9.39
C GLY A 173 -2.30 3.74 -9.72
N ASN A 174 -3.22 2.80 -9.58
CA ASN A 174 -2.98 1.38 -9.86
C ASN A 174 -2.65 1.05 -11.32
N LEU A 175 -3.11 1.88 -12.27
CA LEU A 175 -2.72 1.77 -13.67
C LEU A 175 -1.31 2.33 -13.94
N THR A 176 -0.96 3.46 -13.31
CA THR A 176 0.25 4.24 -13.64
C THR A 176 1.47 3.86 -12.80
N VAL A 177 1.28 3.46 -11.55
CA VAL A 177 2.37 3.14 -10.61
C VAL A 177 3.29 2.02 -11.12
N PRO A 178 2.80 0.88 -11.65
CA PRO A 178 3.69 -0.15 -12.19
C PRO A 178 4.59 0.36 -13.31
N LEU A 179 4.07 1.22 -14.19
CA LEU A 179 4.87 1.85 -15.24
C LEU A 179 5.95 2.75 -14.66
N TRP A 180 5.60 3.62 -13.72
CA TRP A 180 6.58 4.50 -13.06
C TRP A 180 7.64 3.72 -12.28
N CYS A 181 7.28 2.60 -11.66
CA CYS A 181 8.23 1.72 -10.99
C CYS A 181 9.26 1.14 -11.97
N VAL A 182 8.80 0.65 -13.12
CA VAL A 182 9.69 0.13 -14.17
C VAL A 182 10.60 1.22 -14.73
N LEU A 183 10.07 2.42 -14.95
CA LEU A 183 10.87 3.57 -15.41
C LEU A 183 11.91 3.99 -14.37
N ALA A 184 11.53 4.05 -13.10
CA ALA A 184 12.42 4.39 -11.99
C ALA A 184 13.51 3.33 -11.81
N HIS A 185 13.18 2.04 -11.86
CA HIS A 185 14.19 0.99 -11.77
C HIS A 185 15.18 1.06 -12.94
N ARG A 186 14.69 1.25 -14.17
CA ARG A 186 15.54 1.35 -15.36
C ARG A 186 16.44 2.60 -15.39
N SER A 187 16.07 3.65 -14.66
CA SER A 187 16.91 4.86 -14.59
C SER A 187 18.13 4.70 -13.67
N GLY A 188 18.18 3.66 -12.84
CA GLY A 188 19.24 3.43 -11.85
C GLY A 188 19.24 4.42 -10.67
N VAL A 189 18.32 5.40 -10.66
CA VAL A 189 18.19 6.39 -9.58
C VAL A 189 17.89 5.77 -8.22
N PRO A 190 17.01 4.75 -8.10
CA PRO A 190 16.74 4.11 -6.82
C PRO A 190 17.98 3.47 -6.20
N ASP A 191 18.79 2.77 -7.00
CA ASP A 191 20.00 2.09 -6.53
C ASP A 191 21.02 3.11 -5.99
N LEU A 192 21.20 4.23 -6.68
CA LEU A 192 22.06 5.34 -6.22
C LEU A 192 21.61 5.93 -4.89
N LEU A 193 20.29 6.06 -4.67
CA LEU A 193 19.74 6.58 -3.42
C LEU A 193 19.90 5.57 -2.27
N ILE A 194 19.66 4.29 -2.53
CA ILE A 194 19.79 3.23 -1.54
C ILE A 194 21.25 3.09 -1.12
N ASP A 195 22.18 3.03 -2.07
CA ASP A 195 23.61 2.95 -1.81
C ASP A 195 24.11 4.19 -1.05
N GLY A 196 23.62 5.37 -1.41
CA GLY A 196 23.94 6.62 -0.71
C GLY A 196 23.46 6.62 0.75
N VAL A 197 22.23 6.16 1.01
CA VAL A 197 21.68 6.06 2.37
C VAL A 197 22.39 4.98 3.19
N GLN A 198 22.65 3.81 2.60
CA GLN A 198 23.41 2.75 3.26
C GLN A 198 24.82 3.22 3.59
N GLY A 199 25.51 3.87 2.65
CA GLY A 199 26.82 4.48 2.87
C GLY A 199 26.81 5.55 3.98
N ALA A 200 25.75 6.36 4.06
CA ALA A 200 25.58 7.33 5.13
C ALA A 200 25.34 6.65 6.50
N ILE A 201 24.54 5.59 6.55
CA ILE A 201 24.30 4.82 7.79
C ILE A 201 25.60 4.13 8.24
N PHE A 202 26.30 3.43 7.35
CA PHE A 202 27.55 2.74 7.68
C PHE A 202 28.67 3.70 8.10
N SER A 203 28.70 4.93 7.58
CA SER A 203 29.65 5.95 8.03
C SER A 203 29.32 6.57 9.39
N LEU A 204 28.07 6.45 9.86
CA LEU A 204 27.63 6.90 11.19
C LEU A 204 27.79 5.82 12.28
N ILE A 205 27.86 4.53 11.91
CA ILE A 205 28.06 3.42 12.86
C ILE A 205 29.37 3.54 13.69
N PRO A 206 30.53 3.93 13.12
CA PRO A 206 31.74 4.17 13.89
C PRO A 206 31.58 5.25 14.96
N TYR A 207 30.78 6.28 14.69
CA TYR A 207 30.54 7.37 15.64
C TYR A 207 29.65 6.93 16.82
N TYR A 208 28.68 6.03 16.58
CA TYR A 208 27.86 5.48 17.65
C TYR A 208 28.62 4.47 18.52
N GLN A 209 29.55 3.69 17.95
CA GLN A 209 30.40 2.80 18.74
C GLN A 209 31.38 3.56 19.64
N ALA A 210 31.80 4.78 19.26
CA ALA A 210 32.67 5.63 20.07
C ALA A 210 31.94 6.37 21.22
N LEU A 211 30.61 6.42 21.21
CA LEU A 211 29.78 7.06 22.26
C LEU A 211 29.32 6.07 23.35
N VAL A 212 29.56 4.77 23.16
CA VAL A 212 29.14 3.68 24.06
C VAL A 212 30.34 3.11 24.86
N TYR A 213 31.54 3.68 24.72
CA TYR A 213 32.72 3.39 25.54
C TYR A 213 33.22 4.63 26.27
#